data_AF-A0A1Y0MLR6-F1
#
_entry.id   AF-A0A1Y0MLR6-F1
#
_cell.length_a   1.000
_cell.length_b   1.000
_cell.length_c   1.000
_cell.angle_alpha   90.00
_cell.angle_beta   90.00
_cell.angle_gamma   90.00
#
_symmetry.space_group_name_H-M   'P 1'
#
loop_
_entity.id
_entity.type
_entity.pdbx_description
1 polymer ?
#
loop_
_entity_poly.entity_id
_entity_poly.type
_entity_poly.pdbx_seq_one_letter_code
_entity_poly.pdbx_strand_id
1 'polypeptide(L)'
;MNLKNWIMIKKMFLGVLALGLMVTSCSDDDDVQIIPDAGVLNGSDFSFTVDGTPDFVTGISTDANAVGTNRTFVITDLDLNILGTPPNIEALEGVNFEAAGRGVCLIWYLRFENDTNIDTVTNANDLTGSFDLSNSIRVERGPNADALTGGPFNFTVDGTPDMVSGIAFENPNNRIGTNATWVITDDTGMILGTPPTLTAVEGVDFDGAGVGVCLIWYLRYENDTNIATVTNANDLTGTFHLSNSITVNRN
;
A
#
# COMPACT_ATOMS: atom_id res chain seq x y z
N MET A 1 -17.58 -81.11 16.67
CA MET A 1 -17.63 -82.51 16.20
C MET A 1 -17.82 -82.47 14.70
N ASN A 2 -16.81 -82.91 13.94
CA ASN A 2 -16.88 -83.55 12.60
C ASN A 2 -17.63 -82.84 11.44
N LEU A 3 -17.24 -82.91 10.17
CA LEU A 3 -16.07 -83.38 9.42
C LEU A 3 -16.47 -83.26 7.92
N LYS A 4 -15.49 -83.02 7.03
CA LYS A 4 -15.43 -83.46 5.60
C LYS A 4 -16.43 -82.86 4.59
N ASN A 5 -15.94 -82.17 3.55
CA ASN A 5 -15.35 -82.65 2.28
C ASN A 5 -16.31 -83.41 1.34
N TRP A 6 -16.52 -82.86 0.12
CA TRP A 6 -16.41 -83.55 -1.20
C TRP A 6 -16.67 -82.53 -2.34
N ILE A 7 -15.67 -81.98 -3.04
CA ILE A 7 -15.05 -82.37 -4.34
C ILE A 7 -16.03 -82.71 -5.50
N MET A 8 -15.95 -81.97 -6.62
CA MET A 8 -16.11 -82.47 -8.01
C MET A 8 -15.19 -81.61 -8.91
N ILE A 9 -14.08 -82.15 -9.45
CA ILE A 9 -13.94 -82.87 -10.74
C ILE A 9 -14.35 -81.99 -11.94
N LYS A 10 -13.39 -81.28 -12.55
CA LYS A 10 -12.54 -81.66 -13.71
C LYS A 10 -13.25 -81.50 -15.08
N LYS A 11 -12.91 -80.42 -15.80
CA LYS A 11 -12.83 -80.43 -17.27
C LYS A 11 -11.56 -79.70 -17.71
N MET A 12 -10.62 -80.49 -18.23
CA MET A 12 -9.49 -80.04 -19.05
C MET A 12 -10.03 -79.51 -20.38
N PHE A 13 -9.56 -78.34 -20.81
CA PHE A 13 -9.29 -78.09 -22.22
C PHE A 13 -7.97 -77.33 -22.34
N LEU A 14 -7.13 -77.86 -23.23
CA LEU A 14 -5.75 -77.50 -23.51
C LEU A 14 -5.75 -76.27 -24.44
N GLY A 15 -5.11 -75.18 -24.04
CA GLY A 15 -4.92 -73.97 -24.86
C GLY A 15 -3.50 -73.44 -24.65
N VAL A 16 -2.75 -73.36 -25.75
CA VAL A 16 -1.31 -73.12 -25.83
C VAL A 16 -0.95 -71.66 -25.55
N LEU A 17 0.04 -71.48 -24.68
CA LEU A 17 1.14 -70.50 -24.65
C LEU A 17 0.98 -69.16 -25.43
N ALA A 18 0.90 -68.05 -24.70
CA ALA A 18 1.57 -66.80 -25.07
C ALA A 18 1.99 -66.07 -23.78
N LEU A 19 3.29 -66.11 -23.50
CA LEU A 19 3.94 -65.39 -22.42
C LEU A 19 4.03 -63.91 -22.82
N GLY A 20 3.13 -63.09 -22.28
CA GLY A 20 3.19 -61.64 -22.36
C GLY A 20 3.19 -61.07 -20.95
N LEU A 21 4.37 -60.92 -20.34
CA LEU A 21 4.56 -60.09 -19.15
C LEU A 21 4.39 -58.63 -19.58
N MET A 22 3.17 -58.12 -19.47
CA MET A 22 2.94 -56.67 -19.41
C MET A 22 3.27 -56.26 -17.97
N VAL A 23 4.52 -55.88 -17.72
CA VAL A 23 4.83 -55.02 -16.57
C VAL A 23 4.19 -53.68 -16.89
N THR A 24 3.01 -53.44 -16.33
CA THR A 24 2.44 -52.09 -16.28
C THR A 24 3.33 -51.30 -15.32
N SER A 25 4.22 -50.49 -15.88
CA SER A 25 4.87 -49.42 -15.16
C SER A 25 3.78 -48.43 -14.74
N CYS A 26 3.24 -48.58 -13.53
CA CYS A 26 2.51 -47.50 -12.88
C CYS A 26 3.57 -46.49 -12.42
N SER A 27 3.90 -45.55 -13.30
CA SER A 27 4.50 -44.27 -12.92
C SER A 27 3.38 -43.26 -12.83
N ASP A 28 2.47 -43.47 -11.87
CA ASP A 28 1.46 -42.47 -11.52
C ASP A 28 2.10 -41.59 -10.44
N ASP A 29 3.10 -40.80 -10.84
CA ASP A 29 3.41 -39.55 -10.13
C ASP A 29 2.32 -38.56 -10.56
N ASP A 30 1.13 -38.70 -9.97
CA ASP A 30 0.16 -37.60 -9.95
C ASP A 30 0.81 -36.50 -9.09
N ASP A 31 1.54 -35.60 -9.75
CA ASP A 31 2.10 -34.41 -9.12
C ASP A 31 0.92 -33.61 -8.56
N VAL A 32 0.72 -33.69 -7.23
CA VAL A 32 -0.38 -33.00 -6.56
C VAL A 32 -0.09 -31.51 -6.65
N GLN A 33 -0.64 -30.87 -7.67
CA GLN A 33 -0.53 -29.43 -7.85
C GLN A 33 -1.24 -28.74 -6.67
N ILE A 34 -0.45 -28.16 -5.77
CA ILE A 34 -0.95 -27.31 -4.70
C ILE A 34 -1.44 -26.01 -5.36
N ILE A 35 -2.70 -25.67 -5.14
CA ILE A 35 -3.27 -24.37 -5.52
C ILE A 35 -3.18 -23.49 -4.28
N PRO A 36 -2.35 -22.43 -4.29
CA PRO A 36 -2.26 -21.53 -3.14
C PRO A 36 -3.59 -20.82 -2.83
N ASP A 37 -3.81 -20.57 -1.55
CA ASP A 37 -4.93 -19.80 -1.00
C ASP A 37 -4.40 -19.11 0.26
N ALA A 38 -4.32 -17.79 0.23
CA ALA A 38 -3.84 -16.99 1.35
C ALA A 38 -4.90 -16.80 2.43
N GLY A 39 -6.17 -17.07 2.13
CA GLY A 39 -7.29 -16.85 3.01
C GLY A 39 -7.41 -15.39 3.46
N VAL A 40 -8.00 -15.20 4.64
CA VAL A 40 -8.18 -13.87 5.24
C VAL A 40 -6.99 -13.50 6.12
N LEU A 41 -6.45 -12.31 5.89
CA LEU A 41 -5.52 -11.66 6.79
C LEU A 41 -6.29 -10.86 7.85
N ASN A 42 -6.22 -11.30 9.10
CA ASN A 42 -6.96 -10.74 10.22
C ASN A 42 -6.11 -9.67 10.92
N GLY A 43 -6.74 -8.54 11.26
CA GLY A 43 -6.12 -7.43 11.97
C GLY A 43 -7.01 -6.18 11.84
N SER A 44 -6.67 -5.13 12.58
CA SER A 44 -7.26 -3.81 12.39
C SER A 44 -6.38 -2.97 11.47
N ASP A 45 -6.94 -1.92 10.88
CA ASP A 45 -6.13 -0.87 10.27
C ASP A 45 -5.30 -0.14 11.34
N PHE A 46 -4.12 0.32 10.94
CA PHE A 46 -3.18 1.04 11.81
C PHE A 46 -3.09 2.50 11.42
N SER A 47 -2.97 3.37 12.42
CA SER A 47 -2.68 4.79 12.24
C SER A 47 -1.56 5.20 13.18
N PHE A 48 -0.45 5.65 12.60
CA PHE A 48 0.76 6.05 13.27
C PHE A 48 1.05 7.52 13.03
N THR A 49 1.70 8.15 14.00
CA THR A 49 2.15 9.53 13.90
C THR A 49 3.65 9.53 13.71
N VAL A 50 4.10 10.19 12.65
CA VAL A 50 5.52 10.34 12.32
C VAL A 50 6.13 11.41 13.23
N ASP A 51 6.52 11.00 14.43
CA ASP A 51 7.02 11.81 15.55
C ASP A 51 8.47 11.49 15.98
N GLY A 52 9.10 10.49 15.38
CA GLY A 52 10.46 10.04 15.67
C GLY A 52 10.54 8.86 16.64
N THR A 53 9.40 8.34 17.10
CA THR A 53 9.30 7.12 17.91
C THR A 53 9.01 5.91 17.03
N PRO A 54 9.71 4.77 17.19
CA PRO A 54 9.42 3.59 16.40
C PRO A 54 7.97 3.09 16.54
N ASP A 55 7.34 2.85 15.39
CA ASP A 55 5.97 2.38 15.27
C ASP A 55 5.92 0.97 14.68
N PHE A 56 5.23 0.07 15.37
CA PHE A 56 5.16 -1.36 15.04
C PHE A 56 3.71 -1.82 14.97
N VAL A 57 3.38 -2.62 13.96
CA VAL A 57 2.10 -3.33 13.90
C VAL A 57 2.10 -4.51 14.85
N THR A 58 0.95 -4.83 15.44
CA THR A 58 0.78 -6.00 16.33
C THR A 58 -0.62 -6.59 16.17
N GLY A 59 -0.78 -7.88 16.50
CA GLY A 59 -2.11 -8.51 16.54
C GLY A 59 -2.66 -8.88 15.17
N ILE A 60 -1.80 -8.95 14.15
CA ILE A 60 -2.12 -9.50 12.84
C ILE A 60 -2.05 -11.03 12.92
N SER A 61 -3.01 -11.72 12.30
CA SER A 61 -2.96 -13.19 12.18
C SER A 61 -3.45 -13.69 10.82
N THR A 62 -2.85 -14.76 10.33
CA THR A 62 -3.16 -15.37 9.03
C THR A 62 -4.25 -16.43 9.17
N ASP A 63 -5.01 -16.68 8.10
CA ASP A 63 -5.96 -17.79 8.05
C ASP A 63 -5.28 -19.14 8.36
N ALA A 64 -5.85 -19.90 9.29
CA ALA A 64 -5.34 -21.20 9.68
C ALA A 64 -5.46 -22.25 8.56
N ASN A 65 -6.37 -22.02 7.59
CA ASN A 65 -6.60 -22.90 6.45
C ASN A 65 -5.85 -22.48 5.19
N ALA A 66 -5.05 -21.41 5.23
CA ALA A 66 -4.30 -20.97 4.08
C ALA A 66 -3.38 -22.10 3.55
N VAL A 67 -3.33 -22.30 2.23
CA VAL A 67 -2.55 -23.34 1.55
C VAL A 67 -1.53 -22.74 0.57
N GLY A 68 -0.49 -23.51 0.26
CA GLY A 68 0.67 -23.08 -0.54
C GLY A 68 1.99 -23.49 0.14
N THR A 69 2.99 -23.96 -0.63
CA THR A 69 4.26 -24.43 -0.08
C THR A 69 5.03 -23.32 0.64
N ASN A 70 5.08 -22.14 0.02
CA ASN A 70 5.76 -20.97 0.54
C ASN A 70 4.78 -19.91 1.04
N ARG A 71 5.30 -18.98 1.84
CA ARG A 71 4.57 -17.89 2.45
C ARG A 71 5.45 -16.69 2.73
N THR A 72 4.89 -15.50 2.63
CA THR A 72 5.51 -14.26 3.08
C THR A 72 4.42 -13.22 3.32
N PHE A 73 4.74 -12.14 4.04
CA PHE A 73 3.99 -10.90 3.92
C PHE A 73 4.54 -10.09 2.75
N VAL A 74 3.69 -9.25 2.17
CA VAL A 74 4.07 -8.26 1.17
C VAL A 74 3.56 -6.92 1.68
N ILE A 75 4.44 -5.92 1.76
CA ILE A 75 4.08 -4.54 2.11
C ILE A 75 4.17 -3.74 0.83
N THR A 76 3.09 -3.06 0.44
CA THR A 76 3.06 -2.21 -0.76
C THR A 76 2.65 -0.78 -0.45
N ASP A 77 2.95 0.16 -1.35
CA ASP A 77 2.23 1.43 -1.39
C ASP A 77 0.81 1.26 -1.99
N LEU A 78 0.13 2.38 -2.25
CA LEU A 78 -1.21 2.42 -2.86
C LEU A 78 -1.23 2.03 -4.35
N ASP A 79 -0.09 2.16 -5.04
CA ASP A 79 0.08 1.78 -6.45
C ASP A 79 0.65 0.35 -6.59
N LEU A 80 0.70 -0.38 -5.46
CA LEU A 80 1.16 -1.75 -5.33
C LEU A 80 2.67 -1.95 -5.55
N ASN A 81 3.47 -0.88 -5.51
CA ASN A 81 4.92 -1.03 -5.49
C ASN A 81 5.34 -1.69 -4.17
N ILE A 82 6.18 -2.72 -4.25
CA ILE A 82 6.61 -3.52 -3.10
C ILE A 82 7.66 -2.74 -2.32
N LEU A 83 7.34 -2.45 -1.06
CA LEU A 83 8.20 -1.76 -0.10
C LEU A 83 8.99 -2.75 0.77
N GLY A 84 8.48 -3.97 0.94
CA GLY A 84 9.17 -5.03 1.67
C GLY A 84 8.41 -6.35 1.68
N THR A 85 9.13 -7.43 1.99
CA THR A 85 8.59 -8.81 2.02
C THR A 85 8.98 -9.53 3.32
N PRO A 86 8.37 -9.17 4.47
CA PRO A 86 8.68 -9.84 5.74
C PRO A 86 8.34 -11.33 5.68
N PRO A 87 9.28 -12.25 5.95
CA PRO A 87 9.07 -13.68 5.69
C PRO A 87 8.10 -14.36 6.67
N ASN A 88 7.79 -13.73 7.81
CA ASN A 88 6.90 -14.26 8.83
C ASN A 88 6.35 -13.13 9.72
N ILE A 89 5.45 -13.49 10.63
CA ILE A 89 4.76 -12.52 11.49
C ILE A 89 5.71 -11.77 12.43
N GLU A 90 6.72 -12.45 12.98
CA GLU A 90 7.72 -11.83 13.86
C GLU A 90 8.54 -10.77 13.10
N ALA A 91 8.93 -11.07 11.86
CA ALA A 91 9.62 -10.11 10.99
C ALA A 91 8.71 -8.95 10.60
N LEU A 92 7.40 -9.18 10.36
CA LEU A 92 6.43 -8.13 10.08
C LEU A 92 6.24 -7.21 11.29
N GLU A 93 6.04 -7.77 12.48
CA GLU A 93 5.89 -7.00 13.74
C GLU A 93 7.19 -6.27 14.12
N GLY A 94 8.34 -6.71 13.57
CA GLY A 94 9.62 -6.00 13.68
C GLY A 94 9.83 -4.87 12.67
N VAL A 95 8.93 -4.67 11.70
CA VAL A 95 9.03 -3.56 10.74
C VAL A 95 8.71 -2.25 11.46
N ASN A 96 9.68 -1.34 11.48
CA ASN A 96 9.47 0.01 11.97
C ASN A 96 8.82 0.87 10.88
N PHE A 97 7.52 1.10 10.99
CA PHE A 97 6.74 1.92 10.05
C PHE A 97 7.11 3.40 10.14
N GLU A 98 7.78 3.81 11.20
CA GLU A 98 8.21 5.18 11.36
C GLU A 98 9.34 5.56 10.38
N ALA A 99 10.32 4.66 10.26
CA ALA A 99 11.46 4.86 9.37
C ALA A 99 11.09 4.86 7.88
N ALA A 100 9.92 4.30 7.53
CA ALA A 100 9.45 4.19 6.17
C ALA A 100 8.81 5.49 5.64
N GLY A 101 8.75 6.54 6.46
CA GLY A 101 8.22 7.85 6.07
C GLY A 101 6.69 7.91 6.05
N ARG A 102 6.19 9.10 5.72
CA ARG A 102 4.75 9.42 5.71
C ARG A 102 4.02 8.79 4.52
N GLY A 103 2.71 8.62 4.70
CA GLY A 103 1.82 8.10 3.67
C GLY A 103 1.24 6.75 4.03
N VAL A 104 0.62 6.13 3.05
CA VAL A 104 -0.14 4.89 3.24
C VAL A 104 0.65 3.71 2.69
N CYS A 105 0.60 2.59 3.40
CA CYS A 105 0.98 1.30 2.85
C CYS A 105 -0.08 0.25 3.19
N LEU A 106 0.00 -0.88 2.48
CA LEU A 106 -0.90 -2.00 2.58
C LEU A 106 -0.08 -3.24 2.94
N ILE A 107 -0.53 -4.01 3.93
CA ILE A 107 0.06 -5.29 4.30
C ILE A 107 -0.81 -6.39 3.74
N TRP A 108 -0.19 -7.33 3.04
CA TRP A 108 -0.82 -8.49 2.43
C TRP A 108 -0.15 -9.76 2.93
N TYR A 109 -0.86 -10.88 2.89
CA TYR A 109 -0.28 -12.22 3.06
C TYR A 109 -0.30 -12.95 1.72
N LEU A 110 0.86 -13.46 1.32
CA LEU A 110 1.08 -14.15 0.05
C LEU A 110 1.36 -15.63 0.34
N ARG A 111 0.61 -16.50 -0.32
CA ARG A 111 0.92 -17.93 -0.43
C ARG A 111 1.28 -18.27 -1.86
N PHE A 112 2.33 -19.06 -2.05
CA PHE A 112 2.89 -19.26 -3.38
C PHE A 112 3.69 -20.55 -3.52
N GLU A 113 3.89 -20.98 -4.76
CA GLU A 113 4.76 -22.08 -5.14
C GLU A 113 6.07 -21.58 -5.76
N ASN A 114 7.01 -22.50 -6.00
CA ASN A 114 8.37 -22.15 -6.44
C ASN A 114 8.45 -21.50 -7.83
N ASP A 115 7.37 -21.48 -8.60
CA ASP A 115 7.28 -20.83 -9.91
C ASP A 115 6.95 -19.33 -9.82
N THR A 116 6.69 -18.80 -8.63
CA THR A 116 6.35 -17.39 -8.42
C THR A 116 7.58 -16.48 -8.44
N ASN A 117 7.45 -15.30 -9.05
CA ASN A 117 8.54 -14.34 -9.27
C ASN A 117 8.76 -13.30 -8.14
N ILE A 118 8.24 -13.54 -6.93
CA ILE A 118 8.22 -12.58 -5.81
C ILE A 118 9.61 -11.98 -5.48
N ASP A 119 10.68 -12.76 -5.63
CA ASP A 119 12.06 -12.31 -5.31
C ASP A 119 12.64 -11.30 -6.33
N THR A 120 11.97 -11.09 -7.46
CA THR A 120 12.48 -10.25 -8.57
C THR A 120 11.54 -9.12 -8.98
N VAL A 121 10.27 -9.19 -8.57
CA VAL A 121 9.25 -8.23 -8.96
C VAL A 121 9.27 -7.01 -8.03
N THR A 122 8.99 -5.83 -8.58
CA THR A 122 8.96 -4.58 -7.82
C THR A 122 7.54 -4.05 -7.60
N ASN A 123 6.54 -4.60 -8.30
CA ASN A 123 5.12 -4.24 -8.15
C ASN A 123 4.28 -5.51 -8.04
N ALA A 124 3.35 -5.57 -7.08
CA ALA A 124 2.56 -6.77 -6.83
C ALA A 124 1.58 -7.11 -7.98
N ASN A 125 1.22 -6.15 -8.84
CA ASN A 125 0.42 -6.43 -10.05
C ASN A 125 1.19 -7.28 -11.08
N ASP A 126 2.52 -7.28 -11.01
CA ASP A 126 3.39 -8.00 -11.94
C ASP A 126 3.77 -9.40 -11.39
N LEU A 127 3.12 -9.83 -10.30
CA LEU A 127 3.26 -11.20 -9.79
C LEU A 127 2.74 -12.19 -10.83
N THR A 128 3.54 -13.21 -11.08
CA THR A 128 3.23 -14.33 -11.99
C THR A 128 3.60 -15.65 -11.32
N GLY A 129 3.15 -16.77 -11.89
CA GLY A 129 3.30 -18.10 -11.29
C GLY A 129 2.06 -18.51 -10.49
N SER A 130 2.22 -19.51 -9.64
CA SER A 130 1.14 -20.06 -8.82
C SER A 130 1.15 -19.41 -7.45
N PHE A 131 0.23 -18.48 -7.20
CA PHE A 131 0.12 -17.74 -5.95
C PHE A 131 -1.32 -17.32 -5.64
N ASP A 132 -1.55 -16.91 -4.38
CA ASP A 132 -2.74 -16.19 -3.94
C ASP A 132 -2.37 -15.11 -2.91
N LEU A 133 -3.08 -13.97 -2.97
CA LEU A 133 -2.86 -12.81 -2.12
C LEU A 133 -4.13 -12.54 -1.30
N SER A 134 -4.00 -12.37 0.01
CA SER A 134 -5.13 -12.12 0.91
C SER A 134 -5.79 -10.75 0.65
N ASN A 135 -6.82 -10.41 1.44
CA ASN A 135 -7.16 -9.01 1.66
C ASN A 135 -5.97 -8.23 2.23
N SER A 136 -5.96 -6.91 2.07
CA SER A 136 -4.99 -6.04 2.73
C SER A 136 -5.43 -5.58 4.10
N ILE A 137 -4.45 -5.22 4.92
CA ILE A 137 -4.58 -4.36 6.10
C ILE A 137 -3.96 -3.01 5.76
N ARG A 138 -4.65 -1.90 6.08
CA ARG A 138 -4.16 -0.56 5.79
C ARG A 138 -3.32 -0.02 6.95
N VAL A 139 -2.19 0.61 6.63
CA VAL A 139 -1.35 1.33 7.59
C VAL A 139 -1.17 2.77 7.12
N GLU A 140 -1.66 3.71 7.92
CA GLU A 140 -1.54 5.14 7.69
C GLU A 140 -0.45 5.74 8.58
N ARG A 141 0.54 6.41 7.99
CA ARG A 141 1.63 7.11 8.69
C ARG A 141 1.50 8.62 8.45
N GLY A 142 0.92 9.32 9.41
CA GLY A 142 0.57 10.73 9.30
C GLY A 142 1.37 11.66 10.20
N PRO A 143 1.13 12.98 10.14
CA PRO A 143 0.35 13.66 9.11
C PRO A 143 1.02 13.53 7.74
N ASN A 144 0.24 13.47 6.66
CA ASN A 144 0.73 13.51 5.28
C ASN A 144 -0.16 14.43 4.44
N ALA A 145 0.41 15.50 3.91
CA ALA A 145 -0.28 16.46 3.05
C ALA A 145 -0.37 16.00 1.58
N ASP A 146 0.38 14.96 1.20
CA ASP A 146 0.54 14.52 -0.19
C ASP A 146 1.13 15.61 -1.10
N ALA A 147 1.46 15.25 -2.35
CA ALA A 147 1.97 16.18 -3.34
C ALA A 147 0.83 16.92 -4.05
N LEU A 148 1.04 18.21 -4.33
CA LEU A 148 0.15 19.06 -5.10
C LEU A 148 0.55 19.12 -6.58
N THR A 149 -0.45 19.17 -7.45
CA THR A 149 -0.35 19.37 -8.89
C THR A 149 -1.24 20.56 -9.34
N GLY A 150 -1.08 21.04 -10.57
CA GLY A 150 -1.99 22.05 -11.18
C GLY A 150 -1.39 23.44 -11.46
N GLY A 151 -0.14 23.71 -11.08
CA GLY A 151 0.59 24.94 -11.45
C GLY A 151 1.92 24.66 -12.18
N PRO A 152 2.85 25.63 -12.27
CA PRO A 152 2.78 26.98 -11.70
C PRO A 152 1.79 27.89 -12.45
N PHE A 153 1.39 29.00 -11.82
CA PHE A 153 0.54 30.04 -12.40
C PHE A 153 1.34 31.30 -12.71
N ASN A 154 0.95 32.03 -13.76
CA ASN A 154 1.58 33.30 -14.15
C ASN A 154 0.49 34.32 -14.46
N PHE A 155 0.53 35.44 -13.75
CA PHE A 155 -0.42 36.54 -13.81
C PHE A 155 0.29 37.87 -14.09
N THR A 156 -0.45 38.84 -14.62
CA THR A 156 0.03 40.21 -14.83
C THR A 156 -0.76 41.11 -13.90
N VAL A 157 -0.08 41.94 -13.11
CA VAL A 157 -0.75 42.86 -12.20
C VAL A 157 -1.32 44.04 -13.01
N ASP A 158 -2.58 43.92 -13.42
CA ASP A 158 -3.27 44.86 -14.31
C ASP A 158 -4.56 45.46 -13.72
N GLY A 159 -4.92 45.07 -12.49
CA GLY A 159 -6.13 45.51 -11.80
C GLY A 159 -7.36 44.67 -12.09
N THR A 160 -7.22 43.60 -12.87
CA THR A 160 -8.25 42.57 -13.08
C THR A 160 -8.02 41.44 -12.08
N PRO A 161 -9.06 40.94 -11.39
CA PRO A 161 -8.89 39.84 -10.45
C PRO A 161 -8.34 38.58 -11.11
N ASP A 162 -7.28 38.02 -10.51
CA ASP A 162 -6.57 36.84 -10.99
C ASP A 162 -6.69 35.70 -9.99
N MET A 163 -7.42 34.63 -10.35
CA MET A 163 -7.63 33.46 -9.49
C MET A 163 -6.99 32.20 -10.07
N VAL A 164 -6.46 31.35 -9.18
CA VAL A 164 -5.95 30.02 -9.54
C VAL A 164 -7.08 29.00 -9.69
N SER A 165 -6.85 27.95 -10.48
CA SER A 165 -7.77 26.81 -10.59
C SER A 165 -7.05 25.53 -11.00
N GLY A 166 -7.67 24.38 -10.76
CA GLY A 166 -7.14 23.09 -11.23
C GLY A 166 -6.03 22.51 -10.34
N ILE A 167 -5.90 23.02 -9.12
CA ILE A 167 -5.01 22.43 -8.12
C ILE A 167 -5.59 21.08 -7.68
N ALA A 168 -4.77 20.05 -7.66
CA ALA A 168 -5.16 18.71 -7.25
C ALA A 168 -4.06 18.03 -6.42
N PHE A 169 -4.39 16.88 -5.85
CA PHE A 169 -3.43 16.01 -5.16
C PHE A 169 -3.00 14.88 -6.08
N GLU A 170 -1.73 14.50 -6.03
CA GLU A 170 -1.20 13.38 -6.82
C GLU A 170 -1.88 12.07 -6.42
N ASN A 171 -2.03 11.81 -5.12
CA ASN A 171 -2.77 10.68 -4.58
C ASN A 171 -3.73 11.13 -3.46
N PRO A 172 -5.00 11.41 -3.79
CA PRO A 172 -5.99 11.91 -2.82
C PRO A 172 -6.22 11.02 -1.60
N ASN A 173 -5.92 9.72 -1.71
CA ASN A 173 -6.09 8.70 -0.67
C ASN A 173 -4.85 8.51 0.22
N ASN A 174 -3.76 9.23 -0.07
CA ASN A 174 -2.50 9.18 0.67
C ASN A 174 -2.45 10.19 1.84
N ARG A 175 -3.42 11.11 1.91
CA ARG A 175 -3.40 12.23 2.86
C ARG A 175 -3.90 11.82 4.25
N ILE A 176 -3.09 12.05 5.28
CA ILE A 176 -3.33 11.58 6.66
C ILE A 176 -3.15 12.75 7.65
N GLY A 177 -3.79 12.68 8.82
CA GLY A 177 -3.67 13.65 9.92
C GLY A 177 -5.02 14.21 10.35
N THR A 178 -5.16 14.61 11.61
CA THR A 178 -6.46 15.02 12.18
C THR A 178 -6.97 16.34 11.58
N ASN A 179 -6.06 17.30 11.35
CA ASN A 179 -6.40 18.63 10.87
C ASN A 179 -5.77 18.93 9.51
N ALA A 180 -6.36 19.90 8.80
CA ALA A 180 -5.88 20.36 7.51
C ALA A 180 -6.13 21.86 7.31
N THR A 181 -5.25 22.52 6.56
CA THR A 181 -5.48 23.87 6.02
C THR A 181 -4.64 24.06 4.76
N TRP A 182 -4.97 25.08 3.97
CA TRP A 182 -4.04 25.65 2.99
C TRP A 182 -3.20 26.73 3.66
N VAL A 183 -2.01 26.94 3.13
CA VAL A 183 -1.11 28.03 3.54
C VAL A 183 -0.67 28.75 2.26
N ILE A 184 -0.81 30.07 2.22
CA ILE A 184 -0.27 30.90 1.15
C ILE A 184 0.83 31.74 1.75
N THR A 185 2.04 31.66 1.18
CA THR A 185 3.20 32.44 1.62
C THR A 185 3.73 33.32 0.50
N ASP A 186 4.57 34.29 0.85
CA ASP A 186 5.52 34.86 -0.11
C ASP A 186 6.70 33.89 -0.40
N ASP A 187 7.68 34.34 -1.17
CA ASP A 187 8.88 33.58 -1.53
C ASP A 187 9.90 33.42 -0.39
N THR A 188 9.71 34.14 0.73
CA THR A 188 10.50 34.01 1.96
C THR A 188 9.81 33.16 3.04
N GLY A 189 8.61 32.67 2.77
CA GLY A 189 7.81 31.85 3.68
C GLY A 189 6.92 32.65 4.64
N MET A 190 6.83 33.97 4.54
CA MET A 190 5.90 34.75 5.36
C MET A 190 4.47 34.38 4.98
N ILE A 191 3.64 34.05 5.98
CA ILE A 191 2.26 33.62 5.75
C ILE A 191 1.41 34.84 5.40
N LEU A 192 0.83 34.81 4.21
CA LEU A 192 -0.11 35.81 3.71
C LEU A 192 -1.56 35.43 4.02
N GLY A 193 -1.83 34.12 4.15
CA GLY A 193 -3.14 33.62 4.55
C GLY A 193 -3.17 32.11 4.77
N THR A 194 -4.22 31.66 5.46
CA THR A 194 -4.47 30.23 5.74
C THR A 194 -5.88 29.82 5.32
N PRO A 195 -6.16 29.71 4.01
CA PRO A 195 -7.51 29.36 3.55
C PRO A 195 -7.94 27.97 4.05
N PRO A 196 -9.17 27.81 4.56
CA PRO A 196 -9.60 26.54 5.15
C PRO A 196 -9.90 25.46 4.10
N THR A 197 -10.12 25.83 2.84
CA THR A 197 -10.53 24.91 1.76
C THR A 197 -9.87 25.28 0.44
N LEU A 198 -9.82 24.33 -0.50
CA LEU A 198 -9.32 24.60 -1.85
C LEU A 198 -10.17 25.66 -2.56
N THR A 199 -11.49 25.62 -2.41
CA THR A 199 -12.38 26.64 -2.95
C THR A 199 -12.06 28.05 -2.41
N ALA A 200 -11.62 28.15 -1.16
CA ALA A 200 -11.18 29.43 -0.61
C ALA A 200 -9.85 29.89 -1.22
N VAL A 201 -8.92 28.98 -1.54
CA VAL A 201 -7.69 29.28 -2.30
C VAL A 201 -8.03 29.75 -3.72
N GLU A 202 -8.90 29.02 -4.43
CA GLU A 202 -9.34 29.35 -5.79
C GLU A 202 -10.20 30.63 -5.84
N GLY A 203 -10.62 31.15 -4.69
CA GLY A 203 -11.28 32.45 -4.58
C GLY A 203 -10.35 33.62 -4.23
N VAL A 204 -9.05 33.36 -4.01
CA VAL A 204 -8.07 34.43 -3.74
C VAL A 204 -7.75 35.16 -5.03
N ASP A 205 -7.85 36.50 -4.98
CA ASP A 205 -7.37 37.39 -6.01
C ASP A 205 -5.88 37.68 -5.81
N PHE A 206 -5.06 37.17 -6.71
CA PHE A 206 -3.61 37.33 -6.69
C PHE A 206 -3.13 38.65 -7.31
N ASP A 207 -3.95 39.36 -8.09
CA ASP A 207 -3.64 40.70 -8.62
C ASP A 207 -3.56 41.71 -7.46
N GLY A 208 -4.52 41.65 -6.54
CA GLY A 208 -4.64 42.57 -5.40
C GLY A 208 -3.45 42.56 -4.42
N ALA A 209 -2.58 41.57 -4.49
CA ALA A 209 -1.39 41.44 -3.65
C ALA A 209 -0.11 42.05 -4.28
N GLY A 210 -0.20 42.64 -5.49
CA GLY A 210 0.90 43.31 -6.18
C GLY A 210 1.93 42.38 -6.85
N VAL A 211 2.97 42.97 -7.43
CA VAL A 211 4.04 42.23 -8.14
C VAL A 211 4.85 41.38 -7.16
N GLY A 212 5.20 40.17 -7.57
CA GLY A 212 6.04 39.26 -6.81
C GLY A 212 5.60 37.81 -6.91
N VAL A 213 6.17 36.96 -6.07
CA VAL A 213 5.91 35.51 -6.05
C VAL A 213 5.11 35.16 -4.81
N CYS A 214 4.13 34.27 -4.98
CA CYS A 214 3.45 33.59 -3.87
C CYS A 214 3.61 32.08 -4.04
N LEU A 215 3.55 31.36 -2.92
CA LEU A 215 3.59 29.91 -2.87
C LEU A 215 2.32 29.41 -2.18
N ILE A 216 1.66 28.45 -2.80
CA ILE A 216 0.46 27.78 -2.28
C ILE A 216 0.88 26.40 -1.78
N TRP A 217 0.52 26.10 -0.53
CA TRP A 217 0.84 24.85 0.15
C TRP A 217 -0.41 24.23 0.75
N TYR A 218 -0.37 22.91 0.97
CA TYR A 218 -1.33 22.21 1.80
C TYR A 218 -0.63 21.67 3.05
N LEU A 219 -1.26 21.85 4.20
CA LEU A 219 -0.73 21.47 5.50
C LEU A 219 -1.67 20.45 6.15
N ARG A 220 -1.11 19.32 6.57
CA ARG A 220 -1.76 18.37 7.50
C ARG A 220 -1.03 18.40 8.83
N TYR A 221 -1.77 18.41 9.93
CA TYR A 221 -1.19 18.66 11.24
C TYR A 221 -2.03 18.09 12.39
N GLU A 222 -1.38 17.90 13.53
CA GLU A 222 -2.01 17.54 14.79
C GLU A 222 -2.16 18.74 15.73
N ASN A 223 -2.87 18.55 16.84
CA ASN A 223 -3.29 19.63 17.74
C ASN A 223 -2.14 20.38 18.44
N ASP A 224 -0.91 19.86 18.37
CA ASP A 224 0.31 20.47 18.93
C ASP A 224 0.96 21.49 17.99
N THR A 225 0.44 21.67 16.76
CA THR A 225 1.01 22.58 15.76
C THR A 225 0.69 24.05 16.05
N ASN A 226 1.65 24.95 15.78
CA ASN A 226 1.53 26.41 16.02
C ASN A 226 0.93 27.22 14.85
N ILE A 227 0.33 26.59 13.84
CA ILE A 227 -0.17 27.24 12.61
C ILE A 227 -1.12 28.41 12.86
N ALA A 228 -1.88 28.38 13.97
CA ALA A 228 -2.82 29.45 14.32
C ALA A 228 -2.15 30.78 14.74
N THR A 229 -0.87 30.77 15.10
CA THR A 229 -0.16 31.94 15.63
C THR A 229 1.16 32.24 14.93
N VAL A 230 1.73 31.29 14.19
CA VAL A 230 2.98 31.47 13.47
C VAL A 230 2.82 32.46 12.31
N THR A 231 3.83 33.29 12.08
CA THR A 231 3.81 34.31 11.00
C THR A 231 4.65 33.91 9.79
N ASN A 232 5.56 32.95 9.93
CA ASN A 232 6.40 32.43 8.84
C ASN A 232 6.33 30.90 8.84
N ALA A 233 6.09 30.28 7.68
CA ALA A 233 5.94 28.84 7.55
C ALA A 233 7.23 28.06 7.90
N ASN A 234 8.40 28.70 7.81
CA ASN A 234 9.67 28.10 8.23
C ASN A 234 9.77 27.93 9.76
N ASP A 235 8.94 28.65 10.52
CA ASP A 235 8.88 28.59 11.98
C ASP A 235 7.74 27.67 12.49
N LEU A 236 7.16 26.84 11.60
CA LEU A 236 6.18 25.84 12.00
C LEU A 236 6.83 24.82 12.95
N THR A 237 6.14 24.56 14.05
CA THR A 237 6.53 23.58 15.07
C THR A 237 5.35 22.66 15.39
N GLY A 238 5.64 21.54 16.05
CA GLY A 238 4.65 20.51 16.37
C GLY A 238 4.67 19.40 15.31
N THR A 239 3.62 18.60 15.30
CA THR A 239 3.52 17.43 14.41
C THR A 239 2.74 17.82 13.16
N PHE A 240 3.45 17.97 12.04
CA PHE A 240 2.87 18.38 10.77
C PHE A 240 3.59 17.84 9.54
N HIS A 241 2.93 17.97 8.40
CA HIS A 241 3.52 17.81 7.08
C HIS A 241 3.01 18.90 6.14
N LEU A 242 3.93 19.65 5.54
CA LEU A 242 3.66 20.64 4.50
C LEU A 242 3.95 20.00 3.14
N SER A 243 3.06 20.16 2.17
CA SER A 243 3.24 19.63 0.81
C SER A 243 4.41 20.30 0.08
N ASN A 244 4.68 19.93 -1.17
CA ASN A 244 5.36 20.83 -2.10
C ASN A 244 4.52 22.10 -2.31
N SER A 245 5.17 23.19 -2.72
CA SER A 245 4.49 24.42 -3.12
C SER A 245 4.05 24.39 -4.57
N ILE A 246 2.96 25.08 -4.87
CA ILE A 246 2.65 25.59 -6.20
C ILE A 246 3.04 27.08 -6.26
N THR A 247 3.84 27.45 -7.26
CA THR A 247 4.26 28.83 -7.47
C THR A 247 3.22 29.64 -8.25
N VAL A 248 2.97 30.87 -7.81
CA VAL A 248 2.22 31.90 -8.53
C VAL A 248 3.15 33.08 -8.77
N ASN A 249 3.48 33.36 -10.03
CA ASN A 249 4.27 34.52 -10.42
C ASN A 249 3.33 35.67 -10.85
N ARG A 250 3.51 36.86 -10.27
CA ARG A 250 2.75 38.06 -10.59
C ARG A 250 3.71 39.11 -11.14
N ASN A 251 3.57 39.46 -12.42
CA ASN A 251 4.49 40.35 -13.14
C ASN A 251 3.89 41.72 -13.44
#